data_AF-A0A7Y2HG49-F1
#
_entry.id   AF-A0A7Y2HG49-F1
#
_cell.length_a   1.000
_cell.length_b   1.000
_cell.length_c   1.000
_cell.angle_alpha   90.00
_cell.angle_beta   90.00
_cell.angle_gamma   90.00
#
_symmetry.space_group_name_H-M   'P 1'
#
loop_
_entity.id
_entity.type
_entity.pdbx_description
1 polymer ?
#
loop_
_entity_poly.entity_id
_entity_poly.type
_entity_poly.pdbx_seq_one_letter_code
_entity_poly.pdbx_strand_id
1 'polypeptide(L)'
;MGEFDNYIPFILLPLVFWGVRRMLIRKNDYSDLKKWTLGLGLMAWFITEMVRSFIRPYVYQNDIFDFYVSDTIGNSTGTMTAIFMILTLVGKGHEKDFWLILMVVIGLIGYEFMSLASGFDIYDIYATLIFGLISFGWYFLLLQKQEKVTED
;
A
#
# COMPACT_ATOMS: atom_id res chain seq x y z
N MET A 1 19.10 6.35 22.21
CA MET A 1 18.29 5.13 22.16
C MET A 1 17.92 4.90 20.71
N GLY A 2 18.81 4.22 19.98
CA GLY A 2 18.64 3.88 18.58
C GLY A 2 19.23 2.49 18.44
N GLU A 3 18.43 1.55 17.94
CA GLU A 3 18.82 0.23 17.40
C GLU A 3 17.61 -0.67 17.11
N PHE A 4 16.38 -0.31 17.50
CA PHE A 4 15.18 -1.13 17.25
C PHE A 4 14.41 -0.82 15.95
N ASP A 5 14.65 0.33 15.32
CA ASP A 5 13.95 0.73 14.08
C ASP A 5 14.40 -0.05 12.83
N ASN A 6 15.48 -0.85 12.93
CA ASN A 6 16.09 -1.53 11.78
C ASN A 6 15.63 -2.99 11.58
N TYR A 7 14.78 -3.55 12.45
CA TYR A 7 14.38 -4.98 12.38
C TYR A 7 12.90 -5.22 12.06
N ILE A 8 12.11 -4.16 11.97
CA ILE A 8 10.66 -4.23 11.73
C ILE A 8 10.24 -4.80 10.36
N PRO A 9 11.00 -4.70 9.24
CA PRO A 9 10.54 -5.31 7.98
C PRO A 9 10.48 -6.85 8.04
N PHE A 10 11.09 -7.51 9.03
CA PHE A 10 11.24 -8.98 9.04
C PHE A 10 10.08 -9.77 9.69
N ILE A 11 9.18 -9.14 10.45
CA ILE A 11 8.13 -9.86 11.18
C ILE A 11 6.82 -9.94 10.39
N LEU A 12 6.56 -9.00 9.48
CA LEU A 12 5.37 -9.03 8.59
C LEU A 12 5.60 -9.81 7.29
N LEU A 13 6.86 -9.97 6.88
CA LEU A 13 7.27 -10.76 5.71
C LEU A 13 6.77 -12.22 5.76
N PRO A 14 6.86 -12.98 6.87
CA PRO A 14 6.49 -14.40 6.89
C PRO A 14 4.99 -14.67 6.68
N LEU A 15 4.11 -13.80 7.18
CA LEU A 15 2.64 -13.95 7.03
C LEU A 15 2.19 -13.64 5.60
N VAL A 16 2.75 -12.59 5.00
CA VAL A 16 2.55 -12.27 3.58
C VAL A 16 3.10 -13.39 2.70
N PHE A 17 4.30 -13.92 2.99
CA PHE A 17 4.92 -15.01 2.21
C PHE A 17 4.18 -16.35 2.34
N TRP A 18 3.65 -16.69 3.52
CA TRP A 18 2.91 -17.94 3.72
C TRP A 18 1.58 -17.95 2.94
N GLY A 19 0.87 -16.81 2.88
CA GLY A 19 -0.31 -16.64 2.02
C GLY A 19 0.02 -16.72 0.52
N VAL A 20 1.14 -16.10 0.11
CA VAL A 20 1.61 -16.07 -1.29
C VAL A 20 1.99 -17.45 -1.83
N ARG A 21 2.60 -18.32 -1.01
CA ARG A 21 3.10 -19.65 -1.44
C ARG A 21 1.98 -20.58 -1.94
N ARG A 22 0.75 -20.44 -1.47
CA ARG A 22 -0.38 -21.32 -1.86
C ARG A 22 -1.05 -20.95 -3.20
N MET A 23 -0.67 -19.87 -3.88
CA MET A 23 -1.45 -19.33 -5.00
C MET A 23 -0.96 -19.72 -6.41
N LEU A 24 -0.11 -20.73 -6.62
CA LEU A 24 0.24 -21.22 -7.98
C LEU A 24 -0.94 -22.08 -8.51
N ILE A 25 -1.67 -21.75 -9.58
CA ILE A 25 -1.34 -21.89 -11.02
C ILE A 25 -2.54 -21.35 -11.85
N ARG A 26 -2.30 -20.43 -12.79
CA ARG A 26 -2.92 -20.34 -14.14
C ARG A 26 -2.09 -19.31 -14.93
N LYS A 27 -1.52 -19.66 -16.08
CA LYS A 27 -0.79 -18.71 -16.94
C LYS A 27 -1.81 -17.98 -17.81
N ASN A 28 -2.26 -16.81 -17.36
CA ASN A 28 -2.77 -15.77 -18.25
C ASN A 28 -1.71 -14.67 -18.32
N ASP A 29 -1.56 -14.03 -19.47
CA ASP A 29 -0.61 -12.92 -19.65
C ASP A 29 -1.19 -11.65 -19.04
N TYR A 30 -0.85 -11.39 -17.78
CA TYR A 30 -1.21 -10.16 -17.06
C TYR A 30 -0.05 -9.15 -17.02
N SER A 31 0.84 -9.19 -18.01
CA SER A 31 2.02 -8.32 -18.04
C SER A 31 1.65 -6.83 -18.03
N ASP A 32 0.58 -6.44 -18.71
CA ASP A 32 0.12 -5.05 -18.72
C ASP A 32 -0.48 -4.63 -17.38
N LEU A 33 -1.28 -5.48 -16.74
CA LEU A 33 -1.76 -5.23 -15.37
C LEU A 33 -0.60 -4.95 -14.41
N LYS A 34 0.47 -5.76 -14.48
CA LYS A 34 1.66 -5.60 -13.65
C LYS A 34 2.41 -4.30 -13.94
N LYS A 35 2.47 -3.85 -15.20
CA LYS A 35 3.06 -2.54 -15.55
C LYS A 35 2.24 -1.41 -14.93
N TRP A 36 0.91 -1.48 -14.99
CA TRP A 36 0.03 -0.46 -14.39
C TRP A 36 0.15 -0.42 -12.88
N THR A 37 0.12 -1.58 -12.20
CA THR A 37 0.32 -1.62 -10.74
C THR A 37 1.71 -1.12 -10.36
N LEU A 38 2.75 -1.45 -11.12
CA LEU A 38 4.10 -0.94 -10.86
C LEU A 38 4.14 0.59 -10.97
N GLY A 39 3.58 1.14 -12.05
CA GLY A 39 3.52 2.58 -12.27
C GLY A 39 2.78 3.31 -11.15
N LEU A 40 1.62 2.81 -10.73
CA LEU A 40 0.86 3.38 -9.61
C LEU A 40 1.62 3.27 -8.29
N GLY A 41 2.29 2.13 -8.02
CA GLY A 41 3.09 1.94 -6.82
C GLY A 41 4.27 2.92 -6.73
N LEU A 42 5.03 3.08 -7.82
CA LEU A 42 6.14 4.03 -7.88
C LEU A 42 5.69 5.49 -7.77
N MET A 43 4.56 5.83 -8.41
CA MET A 43 3.98 7.17 -8.31
C MET A 43 3.57 7.48 -6.87
N ALA A 44 2.86 6.56 -6.21
CA ALA A 44 2.45 6.74 -4.82
C ALA A 44 3.65 6.84 -3.87
N TRP A 45 4.70 6.05 -4.12
CA TRP A 45 5.95 6.13 -3.36
C TRP A 45 6.59 7.51 -3.51
N PHE A 46 6.71 8.00 -4.75
CA PHE A 46 7.28 9.31 -5.02
C PHE A 46 6.50 10.44 -4.34
N ILE A 47 5.16 10.39 -4.38
CA ILE A 47 4.30 11.35 -3.66
C ILE A 47 4.58 11.29 -2.15
N THR A 48 4.67 10.09 -1.58
CA THR A 48 4.94 9.89 -0.15
C THR A 48 6.26 10.55 0.26
N GLU A 49 7.33 10.30 -0.50
CA GLU A 49 8.67 10.84 -0.20
C GLU A 49 8.76 12.35 -0.44
N MET A 50 8.07 12.87 -1.47
CA MET A 50 7.99 14.33 -1.72
C MET A 50 7.29 15.04 -0.56
N VAL A 51 6.14 14.54 -0.14
CA VAL A 51 5.40 15.16 0.97
C VAL A 51 6.22 15.06 2.26
N ARG A 52 6.79 13.90 2.56
CA ARG A 52 7.59 13.70 3.79
C ARG A 52 8.84 14.57 3.82
N SER A 53 9.52 14.76 2.70
CA SER A 53 10.82 15.46 2.64
C SER A 53 10.69 16.96 2.47
N PHE A 54 9.62 17.45 1.83
CA PHE A 54 9.48 18.87 1.49
C PHE A 54 8.25 19.51 2.11
N ILE A 55 7.07 18.89 1.93
CA ILE A 55 5.80 19.50 2.33
C ILE A 55 5.62 19.45 3.84
N ARG A 56 5.84 18.30 4.48
CA ARG A 56 5.70 18.12 5.92
C ARG A 56 6.61 19.10 6.70
N PRO A 57 7.92 19.24 6.40
CA PRO A 57 8.75 20.25 7.03
C PRO A 57 8.24 21.68 6.80
N TYR A 58 7.77 21.98 5.58
CA TYR A 58 7.22 23.30 5.28
C TYR A 58 5.95 23.61 6.08
N VAL A 59 5.03 22.64 6.19
CA VAL A 59 3.80 22.74 6.97
C VAL A 59 4.12 23.03 8.44
N TYR A 60 5.03 22.26 9.03
CA TYR A 60 5.41 22.45 10.44
C TYR A 60 6.19 23.75 10.67
N GLN A 61 7.05 24.18 9.74
CA GLN A 61 7.82 25.42 9.89
C GLN A 61 6.96 26.69 9.80
N ASN A 62 5.81 26.60 9.14
CA ASN A 62 4.91 27.74 8.92
C ASN A 62 3.62 27.63 9.75
N ASP A 63 3.55 26.71 10.71
CA ASP A 63 2.37 26.44 11.56
C ASP A 63 1.06 26.30 10.75
N ILE A 64 1.15 25.69 9.56
CA ILE A 64 0.01 25.50 8.67
C ILE A 64 -0.81 24.32 9.19
N PHE A 65 -2.11 24.51 9.38
CA PHE A 65 -3.02 23.41 9.65
C PHE A 65 -3.45 22.75 8.33
N ASP A 66 -2.95 21.55 8.06
CA ASP A 66 -3.20 20.80 6.83
C ASP A 66 -4.14 19.60 7.01
N PHE A 67 -4.94 19.60 8.09
CA PHE A 67 -5.89 18.53 8.41
C PHE A 67 -5.24 17.15 8.55
N TYR A 68 -4.03 17.08 9.12
CA TYR A 68 -3.27 15.83 9.39
C TYR A 68 -2.81 15.11 8.11
N VAL A 69 -2.86 15.74 6.94
CA VAL A 69 -2.44 15.12 5.67
C VAL A 69 -0.95 14.82 5.69
N SER A 70 -0.13 15.77 6.15
CA SER A 70 1.31 15.58 6.22
C SER A 70 1.68 14.51 7.23
N ASP A 71 0.96 14.42 8.36
CA ASP A 71 1.19 13.42 9.41
C ASP A 71 0.91 12.02 8.88
N THR A 72 -0.23 11.86 8.20
CA THR A 72 -0.74 10.57 7.74
C THR A 72 -0.26 10.15 6.34
N ILE A 73 0.63 10.90 5.70
CA ILE A 73 1.03 10.59 4.31
C ILE A 73 1.66 9.19 4.16
N GLY A 74 2.37 8.74 5.21
CA GLY A 74 2.93 7.38 5.26
C GLY A 74 1.85 6.30 5.15
N ASN A 75 0.68 6.53 5.75
CA ASN A 75 -0.42 5.58 5.75
C ASN A 75 -1.47 5.88 4.68
N SER A 76 -1.37 7.04 4.05
CA SER A 76 -2.14 7.42 2.87
C SER A 76 -1.54 6.78 1.61
N THR A 77 -0.65 7.51 0.92
CA THR A 77 -0.02 7.05 -0.32
C THR A 77 1.00 5.95 -0.08
N GLY A 78 1.55 5.81 1.14
CA GLY A 78 2.38 4.64 1.46
C GLY A 78 1.58 3.33 1.53
N THR A 79 0.30 3.36 1.95
CA THR A 79 -0.60 2.19 1.83
C THR A 79 -0.81 1.81 0.37
N MET A 80 -1.08 2.78 -0.51
CA MET A 80 -1.18 2.52 -1.97
C MET A 80 0.12 1.92 -2.51
N THR A 81 1.27 2.46 -2.09
CA THR A 81 2.59 1.96 -2.47
C THR A 81 2.73 0.48 -2.11
N ALA A 82 2.47 0.13 -0.84
CA ALA A 82 2.57 -1.24 -0.36
C ALA A 82 1.66 -2.18 -1.15
N ILE A 83 0.39 -1.82 -1.34
CA ILE A 83 -0.58 -2.63 -2.06
C ILE A 83 -0.12 -2.86 -3.51
N PHE A 84 0.18 -1.81 -4.25
CA PHE A 84 0.49 -1.94 -5.68
C PHE A 84 1.85 -2.58 -5.94
N MET A 85 2.84 -2.37 -5.07
CA MET A 85 4.12 -3.06 -5.17
C MET A 85 3.95 -4.57 -4.91
N ILE A 86 3.18 -4.95 -3.90
CA ILE A 86 2.89 -6.37 -3.64
C ILE A 86 2.11 -6.99 -4.81
N LEU A 87 1.07 -6.32 -5.32
CA LEU A 87 0.32 -6.79 -6.49
C LEU A 87 1.22 -6.96 -7.73
N THR A 88 2.19 -6.08 -7.93
CA THR A 88 3.16 -6.21 -9.04
C THR A 88 3.99 -7.48 -8.90
N LEU A 89 4.50 -7.74 -7.69
CA LEU A 89 5.39 -8.86 -7.40
C LEU A 89 4.64 -10.20 -7.45
N VAL A 90 3.51 -10.31 -6.75
CA VAL A 90 2.84 -11.59 -6.47
C VAL A 90 1.43 -11.71 -7.02
N GLY A 91 0.84 -10.60 -7.48
CA GLY A 91 -0.51 -10.57 -8.06
C GLY A 91 -0.60 -11.34 -9.37
N LYS A 92 -1.80 -11.86 -9.62
CA LYS A 92 -2.08 -12.83 -10.70
C LYS A 92 -3.24 -12.44 -11.60
N GLY A 93 -3.75 -11.22 -11.48
CA GLY A 93 -4.84 -10.70 -12.31
C GLY A 93 -6.15 -11.46 -12.13
N HIS A 94 -6.52 -11.80 -10.90
CA HIS A 94 -7.77 -12.50 -10.62
C HIS A 94 -8.35 -12.12 -9.26
N GLU A 95 -9.57 -12.56 -8.96
CA GLU A 95 -10.31 -12.21 -7.75
C GLU A 95 -9.53 -12.42 -6.43
N LYS A 96 -8.58 -13.36 -6.37
CA LYS A 96 -7.76 -13.57 -5.16
C LYS A 96 -6.78 -12.42 -4.87
N ASP A 97 -6.54 -11.52 -5.81
CA ASP A 97 -5.70 -10.36 -5.56
C ASP A 97 -6.43 -9.32 -4.69
N PHE A 98 -7.77 -9.29 -4.70
CA PHE A 98 -8.54 -8.48 -3.74
C PHE A 98 -8.35 -8.98 -2.30
N TRP A 99 -8.21 -10.30 -2.10
CA TRP A 99 -7.83 -10.84 -0.80
C TRP A 99 -6.44 -10.37 -0.38
N LEU A 100 -5.51 -10.26 -1.33
CA LEU A 100 -4.18 -9.73 -1.04
C LEU A 100 -4.23 -8.26 -0.62
N ILE A 101 -5.02 -7.43 -1.31
CA ILE A 101 -5.26 -6.03 -0.90
C ILE A 101 -5.78 -5.96 0.54
N LEU A 102 -6.80 -6.76 0.86
CA LEU A 102 -7.39 -6.80 2.20
C LEU A 102 -6.36 -7.21 3.27
N MET A 103 -5.54 -8.24 2.99
CA MET A 103 -4.50 -8.69 3.91
C MET A 103 -3.43 -7.63 4.16
N VAL A 104 -3.07 -6.84 3.15
CA VAL A 104 -2.14 -5.72 3.31
C VAL A 104 -2.76 -4.63 4.20
N VAL A 105 -4.01 -4.25 3.95
CA VAL A 105 -4.72 -3.25 4.77
C VAL A 105 -4.83 -3.70 6.23
N ILE A 106 -5.24 -4.95 6.48
CA ILE A 106 -5.30 -5.50 7.84
C ILE A 106 -3.91 -5.54 8.49
N GLY A 107 -2.88 -5.92 7.73
CA GLY A 107 -1.50 -5.93 8.21
C GLY A 107 -0.98 -4.56 8.62
N LEU A 108 -1.29 -3.52 7.83
CA LEU A 108 -0.92 -2.13 8.13
C LEU A 108 -1.68 -1.57 9.32
N ILE A 109 -2.99 -1.86 9.44
CA ILE A 109 -3.76 -1.50 10.64
C ILE A 109 -3.19 -2.20 11.88
N GLY A 110 -2.87 -3.49 11.77
CA GLY A 110 -2.22 -4.25 12.83
C GLY A 110 -0.86 -3.67 13.22
N TYR A 111 -0.08 -3.17 12.25
CA TYR A 111 1.18 -2.49 12.49
C TYR A 111 0.99 -1.22 13.35
N GLU A 112 -0.04 -0.42 13.07
CA GLU A 112 -0.36 0.76 13.90
C GLU A 112 -0.73 0.38 15.33
N PHE A 113 -1.49 -0.71 15.51
CA PHE A 113 -1.78 -1.24 16.85
C PHE A 113 -0.53 -1.76 17.57
N MET A 114 0.51 -2.22 16.86
CA MET A 114 1.77 -2.64 17.48
C MET A 114 2.69 -1.45 17.79
N SER A 115 2.50 -0.32 17.11
CA SER A 115 3.23 0.96 17.30
C SER A 115 2.85 1.70 18.60
N LEU A 116 2.17 1.05 19.55
CA LEU A 116 1.71 1.62 20.82
C LEU A 116 2.78 2.33 21.65
N ALA A 117 4.07 1.98 21.47
CA ALA A 117 5.18 2.63 22.16
C ALA A 117 5.67 3.93 21.49
N SER A 118 5.47 4.08 20.18
CA SER A 118 5.91 5.23 19.36
C SER A 118 4.82 6.27 19.13
N GLY A 119 3.56 5.94 19.41
CA GLY A 119 2.41 6.84 19.31
C GLY A 119 1.37 6.28 18.35
N PHE A 120 0.35 5.63 18.91
CA PHE A 120 -0.82 5.22 18.16
C PHE A 120 -1.57 6.45 17.65
N ASP A 121 -1.75 6.57 16.32
CA ASP A 121 -2.56 7.62 15.71
C ASP A 121 -3.79 7.03 15.00
N ILE A 122 -4.98 7.47 15.41
CA ILE A 122 -6.24 7.04 14.80
C ILE A 122 -6.39 7.57 13.36
N TYR A 123 -5.79 8.72 13.04
CA TYR A 123 -5.82 9.29 11.70
C TYR A 123 -5.05 8.42 10.71
N ASP A 124 -4.01 7.74 11.16
CA ASP A 124 -3.23 6.78 10.39
C ASP A 124 -4.04 5.52 10.03
N ILE A 125 -4.94 5.08 10.92
CA ILE A 125 -5.91 4.02 10.62
C ILE A 125 -6.93 4.49 9.58
N TYR A 126 -7.48 5.70 9.75
CA TYR A 126 -8.42 6.25 8.76
C TYR A 126 -7.77 6.41 7.39
N ALA A 127 -6.53 6.90 7.32
CA ALA A 127 -5.76 7.00 6.11
C ALA A 127 -5.58 5.63 5.43
N THR A 128 -5.16 4.62 6.21
CA THR A 128 -4.98 3.25 5.71
C THR A 128 -6.28 2.67 5.13
N LEU A 129 -7.41 2.88 5.80
CA LEU A 129 -8.72 2.42 5.32
C LEU A 129 -9.16 3.12 4.03
N ILE A 130 -9.06 4.45 3.99
CA ILE A 130 -9.46 5.25 2.83
C ILE A 130 -8.60 4.89 1.61
N PHE A 131 -7.27 4.87 1.78
CA PHE A 131 -6.35 4.59 0.68
C PHE A 131 -6.30 3.11 0.30
N GLY A 132 -6.61 2.21 1.23
CA GLY A 132 -6.90 0.81 0.94
C GLY A 132 -8.12 0.66 0.03
N LEU A 133 -9.22 1.37 0.32
CA LEU A 133 -10.43 1.37 -0.51
C LEU A 133 -10.19 2.00 -1.89
N ILE A 134 -9.43 3.10 -1.95
CA ILE A 134 -9.03 3.72 -3.23
C ILE A 134 -8.19 2.73 -4.06
N SER A 135 -7.24 2.03 -3.44
CA SER A 135 -6.42 1.02 -4.11
C SER A 135 -7.25 -0.15 -4.63
N PHE A 136 -8.23 -0.61 -3.84
CA PHE A 136 -9.20 -1.62 -4.25
C PHE A 136 -9.97 -1.17 -5.51
N GLY A 137 -10.50 0.05 -5.51
CA GLY A 137 -11.25 0.61 -6.64
C GLY A 137 -10.39 0.73 -7.90
N TRP A 138 -9.17 1.26 -7.78
CA TRP A 138 -8.23 1.35 -8.90
C TRP A 138 -7.87 -0.02 -9.47
N TYR A 139 -7.59 -0.99 -8.60
CA TYR A 139 -7.27 -2.34 -9.04
C TYR A 139 -8.45 -3.00 -9.77
N PHE A 140 -9.67 -2.82 -9.27
CA PHE A 140 -10.89 -3.29 -9.92
C PHE A 140 -11.05 -2.72 -11.34
N LEU A 141 -10.84 -1.41 -11.53
CA LEU A 141 -10.89 -0.77 -12.84
C LEU A 141 -9.82 -1.30 -13.80
N LEU A 142 -8.59 -1.52 -13.30
CA LEU A 142 -7.52 -2.10 -14.10
C LEU A 142 -7.82 -3.53 -14.52
N LEU A 143 -8.41 -4.34 -13.64
CA LEU A 143 -8.78 -5.71 -13.94
C LEU A 143 -9.86 -5.76 -15.02
N GLN A 144 -10.92 -4.96 -14.91
CA GLN A 144 -11.96 -4.85 -15.94
C GLN A 144 -11.40 -4.41 -17.30
N LYS A 145 -10.45 -3.47 -17.29
CA LYS A 145 -9.77 -3.02 -18.52
C LYS A 145 -9.00 -4.16 -19.18
N GLN A 146 -8.34 -5.01 -18.39
CA GLN A 146 -7.58 -6.14 -18.91
C GLN A 146 -8.47 -7.25 -19.46
N GLU A 147 -9.57 -7.57 -18.77
CA GLU A 147 -10.55 -8.57 -19.23
C GLU A 147 -11.11 -8.21 -20.61
N LYS A 148 -11.47 -6.93 -20.83
CA LYS A 148 -11.93 -6.44 -22.15
C LYS A 148 -10.88 -6.61 -23.25
N VAL A 149 -9.62 -6.30 -22.95
CA VAL A 149 -8.51 -6.43 -23.93
C VAL A 149 -8.26 -7.90 -24.31
N THR A 150 -8.56 -8.85 -23.43
CA THR A 150 -8.43 -10.28 -23.74
C THR A 150 -9.62 -10.88 -24.50
N GLU A 151 -10.75 -10.17 -24.60
CA GLU A 151 -11.94 -10.62 -25.34
C GLU A 151 -11.95 -10.16 -26.80
N ASP A 152 -11.20 -9.11 -27.15
CA ASP A 152 -11.04 -8.56 -28.51
C ASP A 152 -9.95 -9.29 -29.33
#